data_AF-A0A8C5NGZ3-F1
#
_entry.id   AF-A0A8C5NGZ3-F1
#
_cell.length_a   1.000
_cell.length_b   1.000
_cell.length_c   1.000
_cell.angle_alpha   90.00
_cell.angle_beta   90.00
_cell.angle_gamma   90.00
#
_symmetry.space_group_name_H-M   'P 1'
#
loop_
_entity.id
_entity.type
_entity.pdbx_description
1 polymer ?
#
loop_
_entity_poly.entity_id
_entity_poly.type
_entity_poly.pdbx_seq_one_letter_code
_entity_poly.pdbx_strand_id
1 'polypeptide(L)'
;ERKSLRGVGGGDKQLLLYCRVGIGFHLQILLNGSVGGVHQPNEYCEFIIISNIQRGVVGILGVKSGLYLCMNAEGQAYETFSDECLLRENLEENHYTTYSSLSHPGLYVALTRKGRLRNGRRAKPHQACSHFLPRRSHF
;
A
#
# COMPACT_ATOMS: atom_id res chain seq x y z
N GLU A 1 17.80 -18.14 3.21
CA GLU A 1 18.35 -17.47 2.01
C GLU A 1 17.58 -16.18 1.75
N ARG A 2 18.27 -15.03 1.70
CA ARG A 2 17.65 -13.70 1.56
C ARG A 2 17.36 -13.44 0.09
N LYS A 3 16.11 -13.61 -0.37
CA LYS A 3 15.68 -13.10 -1.69
C LYS A 3 15.62 -11.57 -1.61
N SER A 4 16.75 -10.93 -1.86
CA SER A 4 16.77 -9.54 -2.30
C SER A 4 15.97 -9.47 -3.60
N LEU A 5 14.83 -8.77 -3.59
CA LEU A 5 14.11 -8.42 -4.81
C LEU A 5 15.06 -7.53 -5.60
N ARG A 6 15.73 -8.15 -6.59
CA ARG A 6 16.60 -7.45 -7.53
C ARG A 6 15.80 -6.34 -8.20
N GLY A 7 16.50 -5.20 -8.34
CA GLY A 7 16.13 -3.97 -9.02
C GLY A 7 14.81 -3.93 -9.77
N VAL A 8 14.03 -2.90 -9.42
CA VAL A 8 12.89 -2.36 -10.17
C VAL A 8 13.03 -2.68 -11.66
N GLY A 9 12.21 -3.62 -12.14
CA GLY A 9 12.23 -4.06 -13.53
C GLY A 9 11.36 -3.13 -14.39
N GLY A 10 11.59 -3.10 -15.71
CA GLY A 10 10.86 -2.24 -16.66
C GLY A 10 9.33 -2.46 -16.78
N GLY A 11 8.73 -3.27 -15.91
CA GLY A 11 7.28 -3.47 -15.78
C GLY A 11 6.68 -2.99 -14.44
N ASP A 12 7.50 -2.50 -13.51
CA ASP A 12 7.02 -1.98 -12.23
C ASP A 12 6.38 -0.60 -12.42
N LYS A 13 5.21 -0.41 -11.82
CA LYS A 13 4.43 0.82 -12.00
C LYS A 13 4.77 1.79 -10.89
N GLN A 14 5.22 2.99 -11.27
CA GLN A 14 5.31 4.12 -10.36
C GLN A 14 3.98 4.87 -10.32
N LEU A 15 3.36 4.95 -9.13
CA LEU A 15 2.02 5.49 -8.98
C LEU A 15 1.76 6.05 -7.57
N LEU A 16 0.64 6.76 -7.44
CA LEU A 16 0.05 7.16 -6.17
C LEU A 16 -1.11 6.23 -5.83
N LEU A 17 -1.37 6.02 -4.54
CA LEU A 17 -2.52 5.25 -4.07
C LEU A 17 -3.54 6.17 -3.38
N TYR A 18 -4.65 6.46 -4.06
CA TYR A 18 -5.69 7.35 -3.54
C TYR A 18 -6.83 6.56 -2.87
N CYS A 19 -7.05 6.78 -1.58
CA CYS A 19 -8.19 6.26 -0.84
C CYS A 19 -9.31 7.30 -0.78
N ARG A 20 -10.53 6.91 -1.19
CA ARG A 20 -11.71 7.80 -1.22
C ARG A 20 -12.39 8.03 0.15
N VAL A 21 -11.82 7.53 1.24
CA VAL A 21 -12.45 7.63 2.57
C VAL A 21 -12.49 9.09 3.05
N GLY A 22 -13.61 9.50 3.66
CA GLY A 22 -13.77 10.88 4.13
C GLY A 22 -13.78 11.86 2.95
N ILE A 23 -12.85 12.82 2.94
CA ILE A 23 -12.65 13.75 1.82
C ILE A 23 -11.55 13.29 0.84
N GLY A 24 -11.01 12.09 1.04
CA GLY A 24 -10.03 11.46 0.18
C GLY A 24 -8.58 11.76 0.57
N PHE A 25 -7.71 10.76 0.41
CA PHE A 25 -6.32 10.82 0.85
C PHE A 25 -5.41 10.03 -0.10
N HIS A 26 -4.21 10.55 -0.38
CA HIS A 26 -3.12 9.78 -0.95
C HIS A 26 -2.37 9.10 0.18
N LEU A 27 -2.14 7.79 0.05
CA LEU A 27 -1.30 7.04 0.99
C LEU A 27 0.11 7.63 0.97
N GLN A 28 0.74 7.70 2.15
CA GLN A 28 2.13 8.10 2.29
C GLN A 28 2.86 7.19 3.27
N ILE A 29 4.17 7.02 3.06
CA ILE A 29 5.07 6.37 3.99
C ILE A 29 6.20 7.34 4.32
N LEU A 30 6.28 7.77 5.59
CA LEU A 30 7.31 8.69 6.05
C LEU A 30 8.63 7.97 6.38
N LEU A 31 9.73 8.73 6.49
CA LEU A 31 11.08 8.19 6.79
C LEU A 31 11.15 7.41 8.11
N ASN A 32 10.26 7.71 9.06
CA ASN A 32 10.20 7.01 10.34
C ASN A 32 9.33 5.73 10.31
N GLY A 33 8.89 5.28 9.13
CA GLY A 33 8.02 4.10 8.96
C GLY A 33 6.53 4.35 9.22
N SER A 34 6.13 5.59 9.56
CA SER A 34 4.72 5.92 9.75
C SER A 34 3.97 5.90 8.44
N VAL A 35 2.86 5.17 8.42
CA VAL A 35 1.94 5.08 7.27
C VAL A 35 0.68 5.87 7.57
N GLY A 36 0.22 6.64 6.60
CA GLY A 36 -1.00 7.44 6.72
C GLY A 36 -1.44 7.98 5.39
N GLY A 37 -2.31 8.99 5.40
CA GLY A 37 -2.79 9.64 4.20
C GLY A 37 -2.84 11.16 4.31
N VAL A 38 -2.59 11.82 3.18
CA VAL A 38 -2.62 13.28 3.02
C VAL A 38 -3.52 13.68 1.86
N HIS A 39 -4.16 14.84 1.93
CA HIS A 39 -5.07 15.30 0.87
C HIS A 39 -4.32 15.63 -0.42
N GLN A 40 -3.32 16.50 -0.31
CA GLN A 40 -2.44 16.87 -1.41
C GLN A 40 -1.24 15.92 -1.42
N PRO A 41 -0.95 15.25 -2.54
CA PRO A 41 0.17 14.34 -2.64
C PRO A 41 1.49 15.12 -2.47
N ASN A 42 2.48 14.46 -1.89
CA ASN A 42 3.85 14.96 -1.72
C ASN A 42 4.83 13.86 -2.13
N GLU A 43 6.14 14.13 -2.02
CA GLU A 43 7.21 13.17 -2.38
C GLU A 43 7.12 11.80 -1.65
N TYR A 44 6.47 11.73 -0.48
CA TYR A 44 6.29 10.48 0.28
C TYR A 44 5.08 9.65 -0.17
N CYS A 45 4.33 10.12 -1.17
CA CYS A 45 3.14 9.44 -1.71
C CYS A 45 3.43 8.59 -2.95
N GLU A 46 4.67 8.60 -3.44
CA GLU A 46 5.07 7.86 -4.63
C GLU A 46 5.48 6.43 -4.30
N PHE A 47 4.90 5.48 -5.01
CA PHE A 47 5.12 4.05 -4.80
C PHE A 47 5.54 3.34 -6.07
N ILE A 48 6.44 2.37 -5.92
CA ILE A 48 6.72 1.34 -6.91
C ILE A 48 5.90 0.11 -6.54
N ILE A 49 5.03 -0.33 -7.46
CA ILE A 49 4.28 -1.57 -7.32
C ILE A 49 5.05 -2.70 -7.98
N ILE A 50 5.62 -3.57 -7.15
CA ILE A 50 6.42 -4.72 -7.55
C ILE A 50 5.47 -5.89 -7.78
N SER A 51 5.21 -6.23 -9.04
CA SER A 51 4.16 -7.21 -9.41
C SER A 51 4.69 -8.57 -9.90
N ASN A 52 5.99 -8.69 -10.15
CA ASN A 52 6.62 -9.92 -10.65
C ASN A 52 6.94 -10.94 -9.53
N ILE A 53 6.11 -11.00 -8.48
CA ILE A 53 6.30 -11.91 -7.34
C ILE A 53 5.47 -13.18 -7.54
N GLN A 54 4.16 -13.00 -7.69
CA GLN A 54 3.17 -14.04 -7.98
C GLN A 54 1.93 -13.36 -8.53
N ARG A 55 1.13 -14.07 -9.36
CA ARG A 55 -0.14 -13.53 -9.86
C ARG A 55 -1.02 -13.03 -8.70
N GLY A 56 -1.42 -11.76 -8.76
CA GLY A 56 -2.28 -11.11 -7.77
C GLY A 56 -1.60 -10.80 -6.43
N VAL A 57 -0.28 -10.92 -6.35
CA VAL A 57 0.51 -10.56 -5.16
C VAL A 57 1.50 -9.47 -5.56
N VAL A 58 1.54 -8.41 -4.75
CA VAL A 58 2.40 -7.25 -4.97
C VAL A 58 3.23 -6.94 -3.73
N GLY A 59 4.38 -6.33 -3.94
CA GLY A 59 5.08 -5.51 -2.95
C GLY A 59 4.86 -4.04 -3.26
N ILE A 60 4.78 -3.20 -2.23
CA ILE A 60 4.61 -1.74 -2.38
C ILE A 60 5.78 -1.04 -1.70
N LEU A 61 6.61 -0.37 -2.48
CA LEU A 61 7.81 0.35 -2.02
C LEU A 61 7.59 1.85 -2.11
N GLY A 62 7.74 2.59 -1.00
CA GLY A 62 7.76 4.04 -1.01
C GLY A 62 9.05 4.56 -1.65
N VAL A 63 8.95 5.34 -2.73
CA VAL A 63 10.11 5.82 -3.50
C VAL A 63 11.00 6.70 -2.64
N LYS A 64 10.42 7.72 -1.99
CA LYS A 64 11.19 8.67 -1.18
C LYS A 64 11.70 8.07 0.12
N SER A 65 10.90 7.23 0.77
CA SER A 65 11.26 6.65 2.07
C SER A 65 12.19 5.45 1.96
N GLY A 66 12.17 4.73 0.83
CA GLY A 66 12.88 3.46 0.68
C GLY A 66 12.27 2.32 1.50
N LEU A 67 11.06 2.51 2.05
CA LEU A 67 10.40 1.55 2.94
C LEU A 67 9.30 0.78 2.20
N TYR A 68 9.21 -0.51 2.50
CA TYR A 68 8.12 -1.35 2.04
C TYR A 68 6.91 -1.23 2.95
N LEU A 69 5.71 -1.15 2.37
CA LEU A 69 4.47 -1.30 3.11
C LEU A 69 4.32 -2.75 3.54
N CYS A 70 4.27 -2.98 4.85
CA CYS A 70 4.12 -4.31 5.40
C CYS A 70 2.93 -4.34 6.38
N MET A 71 2.21 -5.46 6.40
CA MET A 71 0.99 -5.60 7.19
C MET A 71 1.20 -6.69 8.24
N ASN A 72 1.70 -6.25 9.40
CA ASN A 72 1.55 -6.96 10.67
C ASN A 72 0.23 -6.53 11.37
N ALA A 73 0.01 -6.93 12.62
CA ALA A 73 -1.22 -6.60 13.35
C ALA A 73 -1.45 -5.08 13.53
N GLU A 74 -0.37 -4.29 13.47
CA GLU A 74 -0.32 -2.85 13.67
C GLU A 74 -0.38 -2.07 12.34
N GLY A 75 0.06 -2.67 11.24
CA GLY A 75 0.21 -2.06 9.91
C GLY A 75 1.37 -1.05 9.88
N GLN A 76 2.58 -1.49 9.56
CA GLN A 76 3.79 -0.65 9.65
C GLN A 76 4.67 -0.82 8.41
N ALA A 77 5.47 0.21 8.07
CA ALA A 77 6.43 0.12 6.97
C ALA A 77 7.85 -0.17 7.46
N TYR A 78 8.60 -0.98 6.73
CA TYR A 78 9.94 -1.45 7.10
C TYR A 78 10.95 -1.38 5.94
N GLU A 79 12.22 -1.20 6.26
CA GLU A 79 13.31 -1.21 5.26
C GLU A 79 13.54 -2.61 4.66
N THR A 80 13.45 -3.65 5.48
CA THR A 80 13.72 -5.03 5.05
C THR A 80 12.45 -5.69 4.54
N PHE A 81 12.48 -6.14 3.29
CA PHE A 81 11.38 -6.91 2.70
C PHE A 81 11.21 -8.27 3.38
N SER A 82 9.97 -8.61 3.74
CA SER A 82 9.60 -9.86 4.40
C SER A 82 8.24 -10.37 3.89
N ASP A 83 7.79 -11.52 4.40
CA ASP A 83 6.47 -12.08 4.07
C ASP A 83 5.30 -11.19 4.52
N GLU A 84 5.52 -10.24 5.44
CA GLU A 84 4.52 -9.26 5.84
C GLU A 84 4.33 -8.15 4.79
N CYS A 85 5.29 -7.99 3.88
CA CYS A 85 5.27 -6.99 2.81
C CYS A 85 4.61 -7.53 1.52
N LEU A 86 4.21 -8.80 1.53
CA LEU A 86 3.45 -9.44 0.44
C LEU A 86 1.97 -9.15 0.61
N LEU A 87 1.39 -8.44 -0.37
CA LEU A 87 0.00 -8.02 -0.34
C LEU A 87 -0.76 -8.65 -1.51
N ARG A 88 -1.91 -9.27 -1.22
CA ARG A 88 -2.88 -9.65 -2.26
C ARG A 88 -3.56 -8.39 -2.79
N GLU A 89 -3.44 -8.20 -4.10
CA GLU A 89 -4.13 -7.15 -4.85
C GLU A 89 -5.42 -7.72 -5.45
N ASN A 90 -6.58 -7.15 -5.09
CA ASN A 90 -7.86 -7.53 -5.68
C ASN A 90 -8.55 -6.31 -6.28
N LEU A 91 -9.06 -6.45 -7.50
CA LEU A 91 -9.94 -5.45 -8.11
C LEU A 91 -11.38 -5.71 -7.63
N GLU A 92 -11.97 -4.72 -7.00
CA GLU A 92 -13.35 -4.75 -6.54
C GLU A 92 -14.30 -4.30 -7.65
N GLU A 93 -15.59 -4.65 -7.52
CA GLU A 93 -16.66 -4.37 -8.50
C GLU A 93 -16.79 -2.88 -8.88
N ASN A 94 -16.32 -1.97 -8.02
CA ASN A 94 -16.35 -0.52 -8.25
C ASN A 94 -15.08 0.05 -8.90
N HIS A 95 -14.23 -0.80 -9.50
CA HIS A 95 -12.92 -0.46 -10.07
C HIS A 95 -11.89 0.09 -9.06
N TYR A 96 -12.13 -0.08 -7.76
CA TYR A 96 -11.14 0.18 -6.73
C TYR A 96 -10.37 -1.08 -6.43
N THR A 97 -9.13 -0.91 -5.99
CA THR A 97 -8.27 -2.01 -5.59
C THR A 97 -8.23 -2.11 -4.07
N THR A 98 -8.29 -3.33 -3.54
CA THR A 98 -7.96 -3.62 -2.14
C THR A 98 -6.61 -4.30 -2.05
N TYR A 99 -5.88 -3.98 -0.97
CA TYR A 99 -4.62 -4.63 -0.63
C TYR A 99 -4.78 -5.32 0.73
N SER A 100 -4.54 -6.62 0.77
CA SER A 100 -4.65 -7.42 2.01
C SER A 100 -3.38 -8.22 2.27
N SER A 101 -3.06 -8.43 3.54
CA SER A 101 -1.87 -9.21 3.92
C SER A 101 -1.98 -10.64 3.41
N LEU A 102 -0.91 -11.12 2.76
CA LEU A 102 -0.82 -12.51 2.33
C LEU A 102 -0.58 -13.45 3.53
N SER A 103 0.28 -13.04 4.47
CA SER A 103 0.69 -13.79 5.65
C SER A 103 -0.32 -13.71 6.80
N HIS A 104 -1.11 -12.64 6.86
CA HIS A 104 -2.15 -12.43 7.88
C HIS A 104 -3.53 -12.23 7.24
N PRO A 105 -4.21 -13.31 6.80
CA PRO A 105 -5.50 -13.21 6.12
C PRO A 105 -6.53 -12.39 6.91
N GLY A 106 -7.26 -11.52 6.19
CA GLY A 106 -8.28 -10.65 6.76
C GLY A 106 -7.76 -9.30 7.28
N LEU A 107 -6.46 -9.02 7.20
CA LEU A 107 -5.91 -7.68 7.41
C LEU A 107 -5.85 -6.93 6.07
N TYR A 108 -6.47 -5.76 6.03
CA TYR A 108 -6.47 -4.88 4.86
C TYR A 108 -5.70 -3.60 5.13
N VAL A 109 -4.97 -3.10 4.14
CA VAL A 109 -4.51 -1.72 4.12
C VAL A 109 -5.75 -0.85 4.14
N ALA A 110 -5.82 0.09 5.09
CA ALA A 110 -6.98 0.95 5.20
C ALA A 110 -6.67 2.26 5.93
N LEU A 111 -7.38 3.33 5.56
CA LEU A 111 -7.31 4.62 6.22
C LEU A 111 -8.60 4.94 6.99
N THR A 112 -8.46 5.67 8.08
CA THR A 112 -9.59 6.27 8.79
C THR A 112 -10.11 7.51 8.05
N ARG A 113 -11.29 8.00 8.40
CA ARG A 113 -11.84 9.27 7.87
C ARG A 113 -10.95 10.50 8.15
N LYS A 114 -9.98 10.37 9.06
CA LYS A 114 -9.00 11.41 9.42
C LYS A 114 -7.62 11.18 8.79
N GLY A 115 -7.50 10.26 7.83
CA GLY A 115 -6.24 9.96 7.13
C GLY A 115 -5.22 9.15 7.91
N ARG A 116 -5.51 8.75 9.16
CA ARG A 116 -4.62 7.83 9.92
C ARG A 116 -4.79 6.41 9.42
N LEU A 117 -3.73 5.60 9.51
CA LEU A 117 -3.85 4.17 9.28
C LEU A 117 -4.89 3.55 10.23
N ARG A 118 -5.76 2.70 9.66
CA ARG A 118 -6.79 1.98 10.40
C ARG A 118 -6.27 0.59 10.74
N ASN A 119 -6.65 0.07 11.90
CA ASN A 119 -6.42 -1.34 12.24
C ASN A 119 -7.02 -2.25 11.15
N GLY A 120 -6.16 -3.00 10.46
CA GLY A 120 -6.52 -3.78 9.28
C GLY A 120 -7.56 -4.88 9.54
N ARG A 121 -7.64 -5.42 10.77
CA ARG A 121 -8.65 -6.43 11.17
C ARG A 121 -10.07 -5.86 11.18
N ARG A 122 -10.19 -4.54 11.36
CA ARG A 122 -11.47 -3.81 11.39
C ARG A 122 -11.86 -3.23 10.03
N ALA A 123 -11.07 -3.45 8.99
CA ALA A 123 -11.39 -3.09 7.62
C ALA A 123 -11.95 -4.32 6.89
N LYS A 124 -12.85 -4.08 5.94
CA LYS A 124 -13.48 -5.10 5.11
C LYS A 124 -13.42 -4.66 3.65
N PRO A 125 -13.32 -5.60 2.69
CA PRO A 125 -13.04 -5.27 1.30
C PRO A 125 -14.09 -4.35 0.67
N HIS A 126 -15.37 -4.44 1.06
CA HIS A 126 -16.45 -3.57 0.57
C HIS A 126 -16.47 -2.16 1.18
N GLN A 127 -15.61 -1.87 2.17
CA GLN A 127 -15.62 -0.58 2.86
C GLN A 127 -14.68 0.41 2.17
N ALA A 128 -15.19 1.62 1.92
CA ALA A 128 -14.40 2.69 1.28
C ALA A 128 -13.05 2.99 1.94
N CYS A 129 -12.84 2.65 3.22
CA CYS A 129 -11.56 2.80 3.91
C CYS A 129 -10.43 1.91 3.39
N SER A 130 -10.74 0.78 2.75
CA SER A 130 -9.74 -0.13 2.17
C SER A 130 -9.65 -0.03 0.63
N HIS A 131 -10.41 0.88 0.04
CA HIS A 131 -10.44 1.05 -1.41
C HIS A 131 -9.36 2.06 -1.82
N PHE A 132 -8.44 1.63 -2.68
CA PHE A 132 -7.41 2.47 -3.26
C PHE A 132 -7.55 2.52 -4.77
N LEU A 133 -7.41 3.71 -5.34
CA LEU A 133 -7.35 3.95 -6.76
C LEU A 133 -5.90 4.28 -7.13
N PRO A 134 -5.24 3.46 -7.95
CA PRO A 134 -3.95 3.81 -8.52
C PRO A 134 -4.07 5.05 -9.41
N ARG A 135 -3.25 6.08 -9.16
CA ARG A 135 -3.18 7.31 -9.97
C ARG A 135 -1.78 7.48 -10.55
N ARG A 136 -1.69 8.02 -11.77
CA ARG A 136 -0.39 8.35 -12.36
C ARG A 136 0.34 9.36 -11.48
N SER A 137 1.61 9.11 -11.22
CA SER A 137 2.50 10.13 -10.67
C SER A 137 2.72 11.19 -11.76
N HIS A 138 2.57 12.46 -11.40
CA HIS A 138 2.82 13.61 -12.28
C HIS A 138 3.92 14.51 -11.72
N PHE A 139 4.69 14.02 -10.74
CA PHE A 139 5.83 14.73 -10.19
C PHE A 139 6.99 14.78 -11.19
#